data_AF-A0A4P2VID3-F1
#
_entry.id   AF-A0A4P2VID3-F1
#
_cell.length_a   1.000
_cell.length_b   1.000
_cell.length_c   1.000
_cell.angle_alpha   90.00
_cell.angle_beta   90.00
_cell.angle_gamma   90.00
#
_symmetry.space_group_name_H-M   'P 1'
#
loop_
_entity.id
_entity.type
_entity.pdbx_description
1 polymer ?
#
loop_
_entity_poly.entity_id
_entity_poly.type
_entity_poly.pdbx_seq_one_letter_code
_entity_poly.pdbx_strand_id
1 'polypeptide(L)'
;MKEIEMNFFNKYTFVLGVLIVLIILFMGKIFFSEEKKSGINISQTELNKINSNNNKIESTNKENEINENIDVEAKNNEFKDFVNIIFPISVKEVQQEVEFLEKKLRDENAVERLNSNSVSTEERQNYQQIYKRLSLLSKYIMEKDYADLSIKVSEYEKEHKKNLEELGIKREIN
;
A
#
# COMPACT_ATOMS: atom_id res chain seq x y z
N MET A 1 -56.57 21.12 -9.63
CA MET A 1 -55.98 19.77 -9.67
C MET A 1 -54.44 19.74 -9.62
N LYS A 2 -53.72 20.88 -9.60
CA LYS A 2 -52.24 20.91 -9.49
C LYS A 2 -51.70 21.09 -8.06
N GLU A 3 -52.50 21.63 -7.13
CA GLU A 3 -52.05 21.86 -5.74
C GLU A 3 -52.00 20.59 -4.88
N ILE A 4 -52.82 19.58 -5.20
CA ILE A 4 -52.86 18.32 -4.44
C ILE A 4 -51.59 17.48 -4.72
N GLU A 5 -51.05 17.57 -5.94
CA GLU A 5 -49.84 16.83 -6.34
C GLU A 5 -48.56 17.40 -5.68
N MET A 6 -48.45 18.72 -5.54
CA MET A 6 -47.29 19.34 -4.88
C MET A 6 -47.18 19.00 -3.39
N ASN A 7 -48.31 18.86 -2.69
CA ASN A 7 -48.32 18.47 -1.27
C ASN A 7 -48.03 16.97 -1.05
N PHE A 8 -48.29 16.12 -2.04
CA PHE A 8 -47.93 14.70 -1.96
C PHE A 8 -46.40 14.55 -2.00
N PHE A 9 -45.73 15.19 -2.96
CA PHE A 9 -44.26 15.12 -3.08
C PHE A 9 -43.55 15.59 -1.80
N ASN A 10 -43.98 16.70 -1.20
CA ASN A 10 -43.36 17.21 0.03
C ASN A 10 -43.57 16.32 1.27
N LYS A 11 -44.64 15.52 1.32
CA LYS A 11 -44.89 14.62 2.45
C LYS A 11 -44.00 13.38 2.41
N TYR A 12 -43.64 12.91 1.22
CA TYR A 12 -42.83 11.71 1.02
C TYR A 12 -41.35 12.00 0.78
N THR A 13 -40.93 13.25 0.51
CA THR A 13 -39.51 13.62 0.41
C THR A 13 -38.75 13.36 1.71
N PHE A 14 -39.38 13.63 2.86
CA PHE A 14 -38.78 13.30 4.16
C PHE A 14 -38.61 11.79 4.34
N VAL A 15 -39.64 11.00 4.01
CA VAL A 15 -39.60 9.53 4.12
C VAL A 15 -38.55 8.94 3.16
N LEU A 16 -38.46 9.47 1.94
CA LEU A 16 -37.48 9.07 0.94
C LEU A 16 -36.05 9.41 1.38
N GLY A 17 -35.85 10.60 1.97
CA GLY A 17 -34.56 11.02 2.51
C GLY A 17 -34.07 10.11 3.63
N VAL A 18 -34.95 9.77 4.58
CA VAL A 18 -34.63 8.82 5.67
C VAL A 18 -34.28 7.44 5.11
N LEU A 19 -35.01 6.98 4.08
CA LEU A 19 -34.78 5.69 3.45
C LEU A 19 -33.43 5.63 2.72
N ILE A 20 -33.03 6.71 2.05
CA ILE A 20 -31.70 6.83 1.40
C ILE A 20 -30.58 6.81 2.44
N VAL A 21 -30.71 7.53 3.55
CA VAL A 21 -29.70 7.55 4.63
C VAL A 21 -29.54 6.14 5.25
N LEU A 22 -30.64 5.41 5.44
CA LEU A 22 -30.59 4.03 5.94
C LEU A 22 -29.87 3.08 4.97
N ILE A 23 -30.08 3.22 3.66
CA ILE A 23 -29.37 2.44 2.63
C ILE A 23 -27.87 2.73 2.68
N ILE A 24 -27.46 4.00 2.80
CA ILE A 24 -26.04 4.39 2.88
C ILE A 24 -25.39 3.80 4.14
N LEU A 25 -26.06 3.86 5.29
CA LEU A 25 -25.56 3.25 6.54
C LEU A 25 -25.45 1.72 6.44
N PHE A 26 -26.38 1.07 5.74
CA PHE A 26 -26.36 -0.38 5.53
C PHE A 26 -25.23 -0.80 4.59
N MET A 27 -25.04 -0.08 3.48
CA MET A 27 -23.90 -0.30 2.57
C MET A 27 -22.56 -0.03 3.25
N GLY A 28 -22.46 1.04 4.05
CA GLY A 28 -21.26 1.33 4.83
C GLY A 28 -20.88 0.18 5.77
N LYS A 29 -21.85 -0.48 6.41
CA LYS A 29 -21.59 -1.68 7.21
C LYS A 29 -21.17 -2.89 6.39
N ILE A 30 -21.68 -3.08 5.17
CA ILE A 30 -21.29 -4.21 4.31
C ILE A 30 -19.85 -4.03 3.83
N PHE A 31 -19.48 -2.83 3.36
CA PHE A 31 -18.13 -2.54 2.86
C PHE A 31 -17.07 -2.43 3.98
N PHE A 32 -17.42 -1.98 5.20
CA PHE A 32 -16.49 -1.96 6.34
C PHE A 32 -16.49 -3.23 7.20
N SER A 33 -17.44 -4.17 7.01
CA SER A 33 -17.46 -5.43 7.77
C SER A 33 -16.70 -6.57 7.09
N GLU A 34 -16.01 -6.29 5.97
CA GLU A 34 -15.17 -7.26 5.26
C GLU A 34 -13.70 -7.22 5.72
N GLU A 35 -13.35 -6.40 6.72
CA GLU A 35 -12.17 -6.63 7.57
C GLU A 35 -12.50 -7.65 8.68
N LYS A 36 -12.84 -8.88 8.26
CA LYS A 36 -12.74 -10.01 9.19
C LYS A 36 -11.29 -10.45 9.26
N LYS A 37 -10.65 -10.07 10.37
CA LYS A 37 -9.75 -10.89 11.18
C LYS A 37 -8.99 -11.96 10.37
N SER A 38 -7.81 -11.64 9.85
CA SER A 38 -6.76 -12.67 9.78
C SER A 38 -6.21 -12.87 11.19
N GLY A 39 -7.00 -13.55 12.02
CA GLY A 39 -6.43 -14.25 13.15
C GLY A 39 -5.40 -15.21 12.56
N ILE A 40 -4.13 -14.97 12.86
CA ILE A 40 -3.06 -15.91 12.55
C ILE A 40 -3.39 -17.19 13.31
N ASN A 41 -4.05 -18.12 12.63
CA ASN A 41 -4.21 -19.49 13.08
C ASN A 41 -2.85 -20.14 12.82
N ILE A 42 -1.93 -19.99 13.77
CA ILE A 42 -0.78 -20.88 13.91
C ILE A 42 -1.41 -22.26 14.15
N SER A 43 -1.53 -23.04 13.07
CA SER A 43 -1.83 -24.46 13.20
C SER A 43 -0.82 -25.02 14.18
N GLN A 44 -1.28 -25.75 15.20
CA GLN A 44 -0.50 -26.36 16.27
C GLN A 44 0.50 -27.43 15.77
N THR A 45 0.87 -27.40 14.49
CA THR A 45 1.88 -28.24 13.85
C THR A 45 3.31 -27.77 14.17
N GLU A 46 3.51 -26.51 14.57
CA GLU A 46 4.84 -25.98 14.93
C GLU A 46 5.20 -26.09 16.43
N LEU A 47 4.26 -26.41 17.32
CA LEU A 47 4.54 -26.57 18.76
C LEU A 47 4.94 -27.99 19.18
N ASN A 48 4.73 -29.00 18.32
CA ASN A 48 5.09 -30.40 18.62
C ASN A 48 6.41 -30.86 17.99
N LYS A 49 7.16 -29.98 17.29
CA LYS A 49 8.45 -30.37 16.69
C LYS A 49 9.66 -30.21 17.63
N ILE A 50 9.45 -29.75 18.87
CA ILE A 50 10.52 -29.54 19.86
C ILE A 50 10.68 -30.75 20.82
N ASN A 51 9.78 -31.73 20.79
CA ASN A 51 9.89 -32.93 21.64
C ASN A 51 9.64 -34.22 20.85
N SER A 52 10.64 -34.66 20.07
CA SER A 52 10.86 -36.09 19.84
C SER A 52 12.32 -36.35 19.55
N ASN A 53 13.02 -36.81 20.59
CA ASN A 53 14.34 -37.38 20.52
C ASN A 53 14.40 -38.58 19.57
N ASN A 54 15.58 -38.74 18.97
CA ASN A 54 16.22 -39.99 18.59
C ASN A 54 15.44 -40.91 17.64
N ASN A 55 15.68 -40.75 16.33
CA ASN A 55 16.11 -41.88 15.53
C ASN A 55 16.93 -41.44 14.31
N LYS A 56 18.11 -42.06 14.23
CA LYS A 56 19.08 -42.10 13.14
C LYS A 56 18.40 -42.39 11.80
N ILE A 57 18.41 -41.45 10.87
CA ILE A 57 18.15 -41.69 9.45
C ILE A 57 19.17 -40.86 8.64
N GLU A 58 19.83 -41.55 7.72
CA GLU A 58 21.00 -41.14 6.96
C GLU A 58 20.80 -39.86 6.15
N SER A 59 21.84 -39.00 6.18
CA SER A 59 21.96 -37.81 5.34
C SER A 59 22.18 -38.21 3.88
N THR A 60 21.21 -37.92 3.01
CA THR A 60 21.50 -37.73 1.60
C THR A 60 21.94 -36.27 1.39
N ASN A 61 23.25 -36.12 1.23
CA ASN A 61 23.97 -34.88 0.91
C ASN A 61 23.41 -34.17 -0.33
N LYS A 62 22.41 -33.28 -0.18
CA LYS A 62 21.97 -32.41 -1.30
C LYS A 62 21.33 -31.08 -0.91
N GLU A 63 21.36 -30.67 0.35
CA GLU A 63 20.74 -29.40 0.79
C GLU A 63 21.74 -28.25 0.99
N ASN A 64 23.05 -28.52 1.13
CA ASN A 64 24.04 -27.48 1.40
C ASN A 64 24.60 -26.77 0.14
N GLU A 65 24.38 -27.29 -1.07
CA GLU A 65 24.82 -26.61 -2.31
C GLU A 65 23.82 -25.56 -2.83
N ILE A 66 22.57 -25.58 -2.34
CA ILE A 66 21.52 -24.68 -2.86
C ILE A 66 21.54 -23.32 -2.13
N ASN A 67 21.92 -23.29 -0.85
CA ASN A 67 21.91 -22.06 -0.05
C ASN A 67 23.16 -21.17 -0.22
N GLU A 68 24.33 -21.73 -0.58
CA GLU A 68 25.52 -20.91 -0.86
C GLU A 68 25.50 -20.28 -2.26
N ASN A 69 24.89 -20.93 -3.26
CA ASN A 69 24.90 -20.42 -4.63
C ASN A 69 24.02 -19.17 -4.82
N ILE A 70 22.90 -19.07 -4.10
CA ILE A 70 21.97 -17.92 -4.23
C ILE A 70 22.61 -16.63 -3.70
N ASP A 71 23.40 -16.70 -2.62
CA ASP A 71 24.02 -15.50 -2.02
C ASP A 71 25.27 -15.02 -2.80
N VAL A 72 25.94 -15.92 -3.54
CA VAL A 72 27.11 -15.59 -4.37
C VAL A 72 26.68 -15.04 -5.74
N GLU A 73 25.62 -15.58 -6.34
CA GLU A 73 25.12 -15.14 -7.66
C GLU A 73 24.41 -13.75 -7.58
N ALA A 74 23.87 -13.39 -6.41
CA ALA A 74 23.34 -12.05 -6.13
C ALA A 74 24.44 -10.98 -6.01
N LYS A 75 25.66 -11.35 -5.60
CA LYS A 75 26.80 -10.43 -5.44
C LYS A 75 27.58 -10.20 -6.74
N ASN A 76 27.55 -11.15 -7.68
CA ASN A 76 28.34 -11.09 -8.93
C ASN A 76 27.56 -10.61 -10.16
N ASN A 77 26.25 -10.38 -10.06
CA ASN A 77 25.48 -9.82 -11.18
C ASN A 77 25.69 -8.31 -11.29
N GLU A 78 26.75 -7.95 -12.02
CA GLU A 78 27.04 -6.62 -12.54
C GLU A 78 26.03 -6.24 -13.65
N PHE A 79 24.73 -6.40 -13.38
CA PHE A 79 23.69 -5.85 -14.24
C PHE A 79 23.69 -4.34 -14.05
N LYS A 80 23.79 -3.59 -15.15
CA LYS A 80 23.61 -2.13 -15.16
C LYS A 80 22.37 -1.78 -14.35
N ASP A 81 22.56 -1.09 -13.25
CA ASP A 81 21.51 -0.65 -12.34
C ASP A 81 20.72 0.47 -13.04
N PHE A 82 19.83 0.09 -13.97
CA PHE A 82 18.96 1.01 -14.71
C PHE A 82 18.05 1.83 -13.80
N VAL A 83 17.88 1.38 -12.55
CA VAL A 83 17.03 1.96 -11.53
C VAL A 83 17.47 3.38 -11.13
N ASN A 84 18.77 3.70 -11.25
CA ASN A 84 19.36 4.96 -10.79
C ASN A 84 19.50 6.06 -11.85
N ILE A 85 19.15 5.81 -13.12
CA ILE A 85 19.63 6.65 -14.21
C ILE A 85 18.82 7.96 -14.37
N ILE A 86 17.54 8.01 -13.99
CA ILE A 86 16.70 9.22 -14.15
C ILE A 86 15.68 9.34 -13.00
N PHE A 87 15.78 10.43 -12.24
CA PHE A 87 14.72 10.83 -11.31
C PHE A 87 13.59 11.54 -12.09
N PRO A 88 12.33 11.17 -11.85
CA PRO A 88 11.19 11.77 -12.52
C PRO A 88 10.96 13.24 -12.10
N ILE A 89 10.39 14.02 -13.01
CA ILE A 89 10.26 15.48 -12.89
C ILE A 89 9.02 15.86 -12.08
N SER A 90 7.95 15.04 -12.14
CA SER A 90 6.68 15.31 -11.46
C SER A 90 6.11 14.09 -10.70
N VAL A 91 5.37 14.36 -9.62
CA VAL A 91 4.65 13.34 -8.84
C VAL A 91 3.66 12.56 -9.71
N LYS A 92 3.01 13.23 -10.66
CA LYS A 92 2.04 12.59 -11.57
C LYS A 92 2.70 11.54 -12.47
N GLU A 93 3.85 11.86 -13.06
CA GLU A 93 4.61 10.89 -13.87
C GLU A 93 5.07 9.70 -13.02
N VAL A 94 5.49 9.97 -11.77
CA VAL A 94 5.87 8.90 -10.83
C VAL A 94 4.70 7.97 -10.55
N GLN A 95 3.51 8.53 -10.29
CA GLN A 95 2.30 7.73 -10.03
C GLN A 95 1.91 6.87 -11.23
N GLN A 96 2.02 7.41 -12.45
CA GLN A 96 1.77 6.64 -13.68
C GLN A 96 2.79 5.51 -13.87
N GLU A 97 4.07 5.78 -13.60
CA GLU A 97 5.12 4.76 -13.67
C GLU A 97 4.88 3.66 -12.62
N VAL A 98 4.53 4.02 -11.38
CA VAL A 98 4.18 3.06 -10.32
C VAL A 98 3.00 2.19 -10.74
N GLU A 99 1.91 2.79 -11.22
CA GLU A 99 0.71 2.06 -11.64
C GLU A 99 1.03 1.08 -12.77
N PHE A 100 1.83 1.51 -13.76
CA PHE A 100 2.29 0.66 -14.85
C PHE A 100 3.11 -0.53 -14.35
N LEU A 101 4.10 -0.29 -13.49
CA LEU A 101 4.99 -1.32 -12.97
C LEU A 101 4.25 -2.33 -12.09
N GLU A 102 3.36 -1.86 -11.20
CA GLU A 102 2.51 -2.74 -10.40
C GLU A 102 1.56 -3.56 -11.28
N LYS A 103 0.94 -2.94 -12.28
CA LYS A 103 0.09 -3.65 -13.23
C LYS A 103 0.87 -4.73 -13.96
N LYS A 104 2.10 -4.45 -14.40
CA LYS A 104 2.97 -5.44 -15.03
C LYS A 104 3.26 -6.62 -14.09
N LEU A 105 3.61 -6.35 -12.84
CA LEU A 105 3.87 -7.42 -11.84
C LEU A 105 2.62 -8.27 -11.58
N ARG A 106 1.43 -7.66 -11.58
CA ARG A 106 0.15 -8.36 -11.43
C ARG A 106 -0.18 -9.20 -12.67
N ASP A 107 -0.10 -8.60 -13.86
CA ASP A 107 -0.40 -9.27 -15.12
C ASP A 107 0.51 -10.50 -15.35
N GLU A 108 1.76 -10.44 -14.88
CA GLU A 108 2.72 -11.53 -14.98
C GLU A 108 2.68 -12.51 -13.79
N ASN A 109 1.81 -12.32 -12.80
CA ASN A 109 1.79 -13.10 -11.55
C ASN A 109 3.18 -13.23 -10.89
N ALA A 110 3.96 -12.14 -10.91
CA ALA A 110 5.38 -12.17 -10.57
C ALA A 110 5.66 -12.75 -9.18
N VAL A 111 4.81 -12.48 -8.19
CA VAL A 111 4.94 -13.01 -6.82
C VAL A 111 4.83 -14.54 -6.78
N GLU A 112 3.80 -15.09 -7.41
CA GLU A 112 3.57 -16.54 -7.43
C GLU A 112 4.67 -17.26 -8.21
N ARG A 113 5.11 -16.68 -9.34
CA ARG A 113 6.19 -17.23 -10.16
C ARG A 113 7.55 -17.18 -9.44
N LEU A 114 7.83 -16.11 -8.69
CA LEU A 114 9.02 -16.01 -7.85
C LEU A 114 9.00 -17.04 -6.71
N ASN A 115 7.85 -17.21 -6.05
CA ASN A 115 7.69 -18.15 -4.93
C ASN A 115 7.75 -19.62 -5.36
N SER A 116 7.20 -19.94 -6.55
CA SER A 116 7.24 -21.28 -7.12
C SER A 116 8.56 -21.59 -7.83
N ASN A 117 9.52 -20.66 -7.85
CA ASN A 117 10.78 -20.74 -8.58
C ASN A 117 10.58 -21.08 -10.08
N SER A 118 9.46 -20.67 -10.66
CA SER A 118 9.11 -20.90 -12.07
C SER A 118 9.58 -19.77 -12.99
N VAL A 119 10.64 -19.07 -12.60
CA VAL A 119 11.20 -17.90 -13.30
C VAL A 119 12.65 -18.16 -13.68
N SER A 120 13.05 -17.68 -14.86
CA SER A 120 14.45 -17.68 -15.24
C SER A 120 15.26 -16.69 -14.39
N THR A 121 16.60 -16.81 -14.41
CA THR A 121 17.49 -15.85 -13.75
C THR A 121 17.29 -14.43 -14.28
N GLU A 122 17.07 -14.28 -15.58
CA GLU A 122 16.81 -13.00 -16.24
C GLU A 122 15.48 -12.38 -15.77
N GLU A 123 14.41 -13.18 -15.72
CA GLU A 123 13.10 -12.72 -15.21
C GLU A 123 13.19 -12.31 -13.74
N ARG A 124 13.91 -13.08 -12.92
CA ARG A 124 14.14 -12.77 -11.52
C ARG A 124 14.86 -11.44 -11.34
N GLN A 125 15.90 -11.19 -12.14
CA GLN A 125 16.62 -9.91 -12.15
C GLN A 125 15.72 -8.76 -12.59
N ASN A 126 14.90 -8.96 -13.61
CA ASN A 126 13.94 -7.97 -14.08
C ASN A 126 12.94 -7.60 -12.97
N TYR A 127 12.33 -8.59 -12.31
CA TYR A 127 11.44 -8.33 -11.17
C TYR A 127 12.17 -7.62 -10.03
N GLN A 128 13.41 -8.00 -9.72
CA GLN A 128 14.20 -7.32 -8.72
C GLN A 128 14.43 -5.84 -9.06
N GLN A 129 14.72 -5.52 -10.33
CA GLN A 129 14.86 -4.14 -10.79
C GLN A 129 13.54 -3.37 -10.70
N ILE A 130 12.42 -3.99 -11.07
CA ILE A 130 11.09 -3.38 -10.93
C ILE A 130 10.80 -3.04 -9.46
N TYR A 131 11.02 -3.99 -8.53
CA TYR A 131 10.81 -3.74 -7.10
C TYR A 131 11.74 -2.64 -6.54
N LYS A 132 13.01 -2.62 -6.94
CA LYS A 132 13.94 -1.54 -6.56
C LYS A 132 13.44 -0.18 -7.08
N ARG A 133 12.98 -0.13 -8.33
CA ARG A 133 12.42 1.10 -8.92
C ARG A 133 11.18 1.56 -8.17
N LEU A 134 10.22 0.67 -7.91
CA LEU A 134 9.03 0.96 -7.11
C LEU A 134 9.38 1.55 -5.74
N SER A 135 10.38 1.00 -5.05
CA SER A 135 10.84 1.53 -3.76
C SER A 135 11.38 2.96 -3.87
N LEU A 136 12.17 3.26 -4.90
CA LEU A 136 12.66 4.63 -5.14
C LEU A 136 11.53 5.61 -5.48
N LEU A 137 10.59 5.20 -6.34
CA LEU A 137 9.45 6.02 -6.72
C LEU A 137 8.55 6.33 -5.52
N SER A 138 8.29 5.33 -4.67
CA SER A 138 7.54 5.50 -3.42
C SER A 138 8.21 6.49 -2.48
N LYS A 139 9.53 6.39 -2.30
CA LYS A 139 10.31 7.37 -1.51
C LYS A 139 10.16 8.78 -2.08
N TYR A 140 10.24 8.95 -3.40
CA TYR A 140 10.09 10.26 -4.04
C TYR A 140 8.70 10.86 -3.81
N ILE A 141 7.63 10.08 -3.98
CA ILE A 141 6.25 10.54 -3.72
C ILE A 141 6.14 11.00 -2.27
N MET A 142 6.60 10.16 -1.33
CA MET A 142 6.57 10.46 0.09
C MET A 142 7.29 11.79 0.40
N GLU A 143 8.51 11.98 -0.10
CA GLU A 143 9.28 13.21 0.11
C GLU A 143 8.56 14.47 -0.42
N LYS A 144 7.88 14.35 -1.57
CA LYS A 144 7.09 15.45 -2.15
C LYS A 144 5.84 15.74 -1.34
N ASP A 145 5.12 14.72 -0.90
CA ASP A 145 3.91 14.88 -0.08
C ASP A 145 4.23 15.52 1.28
N TYR A 146 5.35 15.16 1.91
CA TYR A 146 5.82 15.81 3.14
C TYR A 146 6.19 17.27 2.91
N ALA A 147 6.85 17.59 1.78
CA ALA A 147 7.18 18.97 1.47
C ALA A 147 5.92 19.83 1.25
N ASP A 148 4.92 19.31 0.53
CA ASP A 148 3.63 19.98 0.31
C ASP A 148 2.86 20.18 1.63
N LEU A 149 2.83 19.15 2.48
CA LEU A 149 2.18 19.25 3.80
C LEU A 149 2.85 20.30 4.69
N SER A 150 4.18 20.34 4.71
CA SER A 150 4.96 21.33 5.47
C SER A 150 4.62 22.76 5.03
N ILE A 151 4.49 22.99 3.73
CA ILE A 151 4.08 24.30 3.18
C ILE A 151 2.67 24.65 3.65
N LYS A 152 1.70 23.73 3.50
CA LYS A 152 0.30 23.95 3.91
C LYS A 152 0.17 24.25 5.40
N VAL A 153 0.91 23.54 6.25
CA VAL A 153 0.94 23.81 7.70
C VAL A 153 1.47 25.22 7.97
N SER A 154 2.55 25.62 7.30
CA SER A 154 3.09 26.99 7.46
C SER A 154 2.11 28.07 7.01
N GLU A 155 1.37 27.83 5.92
CA GLU A 155 0.33 28.74 5.44
C GLU A 155 -0.82 28.85 6.44
N TYR A 156 -1.29 27.71 6.97
CA TYR A 156 -2.34 27.67 7.98
C TYR A 156 -1.92 28.38 9.27
N GLU A 157 -0.69 28.19 9.74
CA GLU A 157 -0.18 28.89 10.92
C GLU A 157 -0.11 30.41 10.73
N LYS A 158 0.29 30.87 9.54
CA LYS A 158 0.30 32.29 9.19
C LYS A 158 -1.10 32.88 9.15
N GLU A 159 -2.05 32.18 8.52
CA GLU A 159 -3.45 32.58 8.46
C GLU A 159 -4.06 32.64 9.86
N HIS A 160 -3.83 31.60 10.67
CA HIS A 160 -4.30 31.56 12.05
C HIS A 160 -3.71 32.70 12.89
N LYS A 161 -2.42 33.01 12.75
CA LYS A 161 -1.79 34.15 13.44
C LYS A 161 -2.43 35.48 13.02
N LYS A 162 -2.68 35.67 11.72
CA LYS A 162 -3.36 36.86 11.19
C LYS A 162 -4.77 37.00 11.76
N ASN A 163 -5.54 35.91 11.81
CA ASN A 163 -6.89 35.91 12.37
C ASN A 163 -6.88 36.24 13.88
N LEU A 164 -5.91 35.73 14.64
CA LEU A 164 -5.76 36.09 16.05
C LEU A 164 -5.40 37.58 16.25
N GLU A 165 -4.52 38.12 15.40
CA GLU A 165 -4.18 39.54 15.39
C GLU A 165 -5.40 40.42 15.06
N GLU A 166 -6.20 40.03 14.07
CA GLU A 166 -7.44 40.72 13.69
C GLU A 166 -8.50 40.70 14.81
N LEU A 167 -8.58 39.60 15.57
CA LEU A 167 -9.45 39.46 16.74
C LEU A 167 -8.91 40.20 18.00
N GLY A 168 -7.76 40.86 17.91
CA GLY A 168 -7.12 41.55 19.03
C GLY A 168 -6.55 40.60 20.10
N ILE A 169 -6.51 39.30 19.83
CA ILE A 169 -5.94 38.28 20.71
C ILE A 169 -4.44 38.23 20.39
N LYS A 170 -3.68 39.23 20.85
CA LYS A 170 -2.22 39.17 20.78
C LYS A 170 -1.74 38.04 21.68
N ARG A 171 -1.07 37.05 21.07
CA ARG A 171 -0.21 36.11 21.80
C ARG A 171 0.95 36.93 22.38
N GLU A 172 0.84 37.34 23.64
CA GLU A 172 2.01 37.69 24.44
C GLU A 172 2.75 36.37 24.71
N ILE A 173 3.76 36.10 23.90
CA ILE A 173 4.72 35.04 24.19
C ILE A 173 5.84 35.71 24.98
N ASN A 174 5.85 35.53 26.30
CA ASN A 174 7.04 35.71 27.14
C ASN A 174 7.96 34.50 26.96
#